data_AF-A0A815C6E9-F1
#
_entry.id   AF-A0A815C6E9-F1
#
_cell.length_a   1.000
_cell.length_b   1.000
_cell.length_c   1.000
_cell.angle_alpha   90.00
_cell.angle_beta   90.00
_cell.angle_gamma   90.00
#
_symmetry.space_group_name_H-M   'P 1'
#
loop_
_entity.id
_entity.type
_entity.pdbx_description
1 polymer ?
#
loop_
_entity_poly.entity_id
_entity_poly.type
_entity_poly.pdbx_seq_one_letter_code
_entity_poly.pdbx_strand_id
1 'polypeptide(L)'
;MPSLFGKSHLYRYDIQGGAKSHYLVFVHLPCLQTHLKHLYHLSLLPFNDYEQETIECLMNYNSLTIDCINYLLQRLHIRDEKLSNCFALSYFNKINNQSYWLDPDISMKQQLPKSELKPNLTFTILLYPPVPYAITDEKARRILYQQIFCNFISSMYPVPTNLIETLSAYFLQGCFENKFDADKNRDILRLIISAVGLSEENTDGIKEKIIELYRDLNRVDTRSAQNQFVHQISQSNTYGMIHFELKNTLNEAIYLGLNHNGIHSRSLLRNEFKLEA
;
A
#
# COMPACT_ATOMS: atom_id res chain seq x y z
N MET A 1 47.52 10.30 18.09
CA MET A 1 46.05 10.49 18.11
C MET A 1 45.68 11.42 16.96
N PRO A 2 44.88 11.00 15.97
CA PRO A 2 44.52 11.86 14.85
C PRO A 2 43.49 12.91 15.31
N SER A 3 43.65 14.14 14.84
CA SER A 3 42.84 15.31 15.19
C SER A 3 41.36 15.11 14.84
N LEU A 4 40.49 15.19 15.85
CA LEU A 4 39.02 15.12 15.79
C LEU A 4 38.32 16.36 15.20
N PHE A 5 39.06 17.29 14.60
CA PHE A 5 38.48 18.56 14.14
C PHE A 5 38.18 18.50 12.64
N GLY A 6 36.89 18.32 12.32
CA GLY A 6 36.36 18.53 10.98
C GLY A 6 36.61 19.97 10.49
N LYS A 7 36.60 20.17 9.17
CA LYS A 7 36.81 21.48 8.54
C LYS A 7 35.83 22.52 9.13
N SER A 8 36.36 23.50 9.84
CA SER A 8 35.61 24.66 10.33
C SER A 8 35.68 25.78 9.31
N HIS A 9 34.52 26.30 8.90
CA HIS A 9 34.43 27.50 8.08
C HIS A 9 34.07 28.68 8.98
N LEU A 10 34.94 29.71 8.99
CA LEU A 10 34.72 30.93 9.75
C LEU A 10 34.10 31.96 8.81
N TYR A 11 32.89 32.40 9.08
CA TYR A 11 32.25 33.49 8.33
C TYR A 11 32.18 34.73 9.23
N ARG A 12 32.73 35.84 8.73
CA ARG A 12 32.64 37.16 9.36
C ARG A 12 31.51 37.94 8.69
N TYR A 13 30.58 38.46 9.48
CA TYR A 13 29.58 39.41 9.03
C TYR A 13 29.60 40.63 9.94
N ASP A 14 29.68 41.81 9.33
CA ASP A 14 29.63 43.08 10.05
C ASP A 14 28.18 43.54 10.13
N ILE A 15 27.64 43.64 11.35
CA ILE A 15 26.33 44.24 11.59
C ILE A 15 26.53 45.75 11.55
N GLN A 16 25.89 46.44 10.59
CA GLN A 16 25.95 47.89 10.53
C GLN A 16 25.35 48.49 11.82
N GLY A 17 26.20 49.11 12.64
CA GLY A 17 25.76 49.91 13.80
C GLY A 17 26.39 49.61 15.16
N GLY A 18 27.42 48.76 15.29
CA GLY A 18 28.08 48.57 16.58
C GLY A 18 29.44 47.90 16.52
N ALA A 19 30.41 48.42 17.29
CA ALA A 19 31.83 48.07 17.27
C ALA A 19 32.20 46.68 17.82
N LYS A 20 31.42 45.62 17.54
CA LYS A 20 31.75 44.24 17.89
C LYS A 20 31.54 43.31 16.70
N SER A 21 32.63 42.82 16.12
CA SER A 21 32.62 41.73 15.16
C SER A 21 32.20 40.44 15.88
N HIS A 22 31.14 39.80 15.40
CA HIS A 22 30.69 38.50 15.90
C HIS A 22 31.14 37.42 14.92
N TYR A 23 31.67 36.32 15.44
CA TYR A 23 32.09 35.17 14.65
C TYR A 23 31.14 34.00 14.94
N LEU A 24 30.47 33.48 13.92
CA LEU A 24 29.81 32.17 14.00
C LEU A 24 30.81 31.11 13.53
N VAL A 25 31.09 30.14 14.40
CA VAL A 25 31.90 28.98 14.09
C VAL A 25 30.96 27.79 13.89
N PHE A 26 30.77 27.36 12.64
CA PHE A 26 30.10 26.09 12.36
C PHE A 26 31.14 24.97 12.38
N VAL A 27 31.05 24.10 13.38
CA VAL A 27 31.86 22.89 13.46
C VAL A 27 31.03 21.73 12.91
N HIS A 28 31.40 21.20 11.74
CA HIS A 28 30.79 19.98 11.24
C HIS A 28 31.33 18.80 12.07
N LEU A 29 30.52 18.32 13.02
CA LEU A 29 30.78 17.11 13.80
C LEU A 29 30.11 15.91 13.11
N PRO A 30 30.86 15.07 12.37
CA PRO A 30 30.29 13.86 11.76
C PRO A 30 29.67 12.89 12.78
N CYS A 31 30.11 12.97 14.05
CA CYS A 31 29.63 12.14 15.15
C CYS A 31 28.19 12.45 15.60
N LEU A 32 27.59 13.59 15.20
CA LEU A 32 26.23 13.96 15.61
C LEU A 32 25.14 13.36 14.70
N GLN A 33 25.50 12.82 13.52
CA GLN A 33 24.50 12.26 12.60
C GLN A 33 23.87 10.96 13.12
N THR A 34 24.55 10.22 14.02
CA THR A 34 24.06 8.94 14.56
C THR A 34 22.86 9.06 15.50
N HIS A 35 22.48 10.28 15.90
CA HIS A 35 21.35 10.54 16.80
C HIS A 35 20.20 11.32 16.15
N LEU A 36 20.32 11.68 14.87
CA LEU A 36 19.22 12.34 14.17
C LEU A 36 18.10 11.33 13.94
N LYS A 37 16.94 11.63 14.53
CA LYS A 37 15.71 10.88 14.29
C LYS A 37 14.83 11.62 13.29
N HIS A 38 14.14 10.86 12.46
CA HIS A 38 13.13 11.37 11.54
C HIS A 38 11.78 10.77 11.89
N LEU A 39 10.74 11.61 11.84
CA LEU A 39 9.36 11.18 12.06
C LEU A 39 8.73 10.87 10.71
N TYR A 40 8.39 9.61 10.49
CA TYR A 40 7.65 9.15 9.32
C TYR A 40 6.17 9.00 9.66
N HIS A 41 5.31 9.42 8.74
CA HIS A 41 3.88 9.15 8.79
C HIS A 41 3.59 7.99 7.84
N LEU A 42 3.00 6.93 8.40
CA LEU A 42 2.67 5.73 7.67
C LEU A 42 1.17 5.51 7.69
N SER A 43 0.57 5.52 6.52
CA SER A 43 -0.82 5.16 6.35
C SER A 43 -0.98 3.65 6.24
N LEU A 44 -1.95 3.10 6.98
CA LEU A 44 -2.56 1.82 6.63
C LEU A 44 -3.53 2.04 5.48
N LEU A 45 -3.91 0.96 4.80
CA LEU A 45 -5.01 1.04 3.84
C LEU A 45 -6.32 1.31 4.60
N PRO A 46 -7.20 2.16 4.05
CA PRO A 46 -8.43 2.56 4.73
C PRO A 46 -9.36 1.37 4.97
N PHE A 47 -10.12 1.41 6.07
CA PHE A 47 -11.11 0.39 6.41
C PHE A 47 -12.30 1.01 7.13
N ASN A 48 -13.39 1.17 6.39
CA ASN A 48 -14.63 1.81 6.80
C ASN A 48 -14.50 3.26 7.31
N ASP A 49 -15.49 4.08 6.99
CA ASP A 49 -15.54 5.54 7.22
C ASP A 49 -14.46 6.39 6.53
N TYR A 50 -13.66 5.80 5.63
CA TYR A 50 -12.59 6.49 4.87
C TYR A 50 -11.46 7.09 5.71
N GLU A 51 -11.50 6.95 7.04
CA GLU A 51 -10.41 7.40 7.87
C GLU A 51 -9.23 6.45 7.71
N GLN A 52 -8.22 6.96 7.02
CA GLN A 52 -6.96 6.26 6.85
C GLN A 52 -6.22 6.27 8.18
N GLU A 53 -6.14 5.12 8.85
CA GLU A 53 -5.35 4.97 10.07
C GLU A 53 -3.90 5.34 9.76
N THR A 54 -3.36 6.30 10.50
CA THR A 54 -1.97 6.74 10.36
C THR A 54 -1.18 6.38 11.60
N ILE A 55 0.00 5.80 11.38
CA ILE A 55 0.95 5.41 12.39
C ILE A 55 2.17 6.31 12.25
N GLU A 56 2.51 6.99 13.34
CA GLU A 56 3.74 7.75 13.43
C GLU A 56 4.88 6.85 13.88
N CYS A 57 5.99 6.89 13.14
CA CYS A 57 7.17 6.08 13.42
C CYS A 57 8.42 6.97 13.50
N LEU A 58 9.08 6.93 14.65
CA LEU A 58 10.30 7.71 14.89
C LEU A 58 11.53 6.82 14.64
N MET A 59 12.18 6.99 13.50
CA MET A 59 13.31 6.17 13.06
C MET A 59 14.62 6.94 13.08
N ASN A 60 15.73 6.25 13.33
CA ASN A 60 17.06 6.87 13.15
C ASN A 60 17.29 7.15 11.65
N TYR A 61 18.09 8.16 11.36
CA TYR A 61 18.35 8.62 9.99
C TYR A 61 18.89 7.55 9.03
N ASN A 62 19.68 6.61 9.56
CA ASN A 62 20.28 5.52 8.81
C ASN A 62 19.51 4.19 8.94
N SER A 63 18.31 4.21 9.55
CA SER A 63 17.52 2.98 9.68
C SER A 63 17.14 2.46 8.30
N LEU A 64 17.24 1.15 8.14
CA LEU A 64 16.81 0.46 6.95
C LEU A 64 15.29 0.45 6.88
N THR A 65 14.75 0.28 5.67
CA THR A 65 13.30 0.13 5.49
C THR A 65 12.79 -1.08 6.29
N ILE A 66 13.55 -2.17 6.35
CA ILE A 66 13.18 -3.36 7.13
C ILE A 66 13.06 -3.08 8.64
N ASP A 67 13.85 -2.16 9.19
CA ASP A 67 13.75 -1.76 10.60
C ASP A 67 12.38 -1.12 10.88
N CYS A 68 11.90 -0.30 9.95
CA CYS A 68 10.60 0.35 10.03
C CYS A 68 9.46 -0.68 9.89
N ILE A 69 9.58 -1.62 8.94
CA ILE A 69 8.62 -2.72 8.77
C ILE A 69 8.53 -3.54 10.06
N ASN A 70 9.66 -3.93 10.65
CA ASN A 70 9.70 -4.70 11.89
C ASN A 70 9.06 -3.94 13.07
N TYR A 71 9.31 -2.63 13.16
CA TYR A 71 8.64 -1.78 14.15
C TYR A 71 7.11 -1.79 13.97
N LEU A 72 6.62 -1.70 12.73
CA LEU A 72 5.19 -1.74 12.44
C LEU A 72 4.57 -3.09 12.78
N LEU A 73 5.23 -4.20 12.42
CA LEU A 73 4.76 -5.54 12.76
C LEU A 73 4.61 -5.70 14.27
N GLN A 74 5.60 -5.23 15.04
CA GLN A 74 5.56 -5.25 16.50
C GLN A 74 4.44 -4.35 17.06
N ARG A 75 4.32 -3.11 16.57
CA ARG A 75 3.30 -2.14 17.01
C ARG A 75 1.89 -2.62 16.68
N LEU A 76 1.73 -3.24 15.51
CA LEU A 76 0.48 -3.85 15.09
C LEU A 76 0.27 -5.20 15.78
N HIS A 77 1.20 -5.74 16.56
CA HIS A 77 1.10 -7.08 17.18
C HIS A 77 0.86 -8.22 16.16
N ILE A 78 1.42 -8.09 14.96
CA ILE A 78 1.44 -9.16 13.96
C ILE A 78 2.58 -10.10 14.33
N ARG A 79 2.26 -11.35 14.66
CA ARG A 79 3.23 -12.33 15.20
C ARG A 79 3.55 -13.48 14.24
N ASP A 80 2.90 -13.52 13.09
CA ASP A 80 3.14 -14.57 12.10
C ASP A 80 4.44 -14.29 11.34
N GLU A 81 5.52 -14.97 11.73
CA GLU A 81 6.83 -14.87 11.10
C GLU A 81 6.81 -15.23 9.61
N LYS A 82 5.86 -16.06 9.16
CA LYS A 82 5.75 -16.40 7.74
C LYS A 82 5.26 -15.23 6.89
N LEU A 83 4.55 -14.29 7.51
CA LEU A 83 4.00 -13.12 6.84
C LEU A 83 4.92 -11.90 6.94
N SER A 84 5.96 -11.92 7.77
CA SER A 84 6.86 -10.76 7.93
C SER A 84 7.48 -10.32 6.61
N ASN A 85 7.81 -11.28 5.75
CA ASN A 85 8.43 -11.04 4.43
C ASN A 85 7.41 -10.69 3.35
N CYS A 86 6.10 -10.75 3.66
CA CYS A 86 5.03 -10.37 2.74
C CYS A 86 4.76 -8.88 2.75
N PHE A 87 5.09 -8.18 3.83
CA PHE A 87 4.83 -6.75 3.99
C PHE A 87 5.95 -5.90 3.40
N ALA A 88 5.57 -4.72 2.92
CA ALA A 88 6.51 -3.74 2.44
C ALA A 88 5.97 -2.32 2.66
N LEU A 89 6.85 -1.35 2.39
CA LEU A 89 6.52 0.06 2.38
C LEU A 89 6.52 0.56 0.95
N SER A 90 5.55 1.41 0.62
CA SER A 90 5.54 2.16 -0.63
C SER A 90 5.33 3.64 -0.38
N TYR A 91 5.68 4.47 -1.35
CA TYR A 91 5.32 5.87 -1.39
C TYR A 91 4.70 6.22 -2.74
N PHE A 92 3.76 7.17 -2.73
CA PHE A 92 3.15 7.67 -3.95
C PHE A 92 3.87 8.92 -4.43
N ASN A 93 4.42 8.87 -5.63
CA ASN A 93 5.08 10.02 -6.26
C ASN A 93 4.04 10.85 -7.02
N LYS A 94 3.80 12.07 -6.52
CA LYS A 94 2.81 12.99 -7.09
C LYS A 94 3.21 13.57 -8.45
N ILE A 95 4.50 13.55 -8.81
CA ILE A 95 4.99 14.15 -10.06
C ILE A 95 4.60 13.29 -11.27
N ASN A 96 4.71 11.97 -11.13
CA ASN A 96 4.41 11.02 -12.21
C ASN A 96 3.19 10.13 -11.93
N ASN A 97 2.50 10.36 -10.81
CA ASN A 97 1.29 9.64 -10.42
C ASN A 97 1.52 8.12 -10.31
N GLN A 98 2.66 7.71 -9.74
CA GLN A 98 3.05 6.30 -9.59
C GLN A 98 3.46 5.98 -8.15
N SER A 99 3.16 4.76 -7.71
CA SER A 99 3.62 4.23 -6.43
C SER A 99 4.94 3.48 -6.59
N TYR A 100 5.84 3.64 -5.63
CA TYR A 100 7.15 2.98 -5.59
C TYR A 100 7.32 2.23 -4.28
N TRP A 101 7.76 0.98 -4.39
CA TRP A 101 8.13 0.17 -3.23
C TRP A 101 9.53 0.54 -2.75
N LEU A 102 9.71 0.51 -1.43
CA LEU A 102 11.00 0.70 -0.80
C LEU A 102 11.71 -0.65 -0.65
N ASP A 103 12.98 -0.68 -1.06
CA ASP A 103 13.88 -1.80 -0.82
C ASP A 103 14.10 -1.96 0.70
N PRO A 104 13.87 -3.17 1.27
CA PRO A 104 14.06 -3.44 2.70
C PRO A 104 15.49 -3.18 3.19
N ASP A 105 16.50 -3.39 2.35
CA ASP A 105 17.93 -3.37 2.71
C ASP A 105 18.59 -2.00 2.52
N ILE A 106 17.84 -1.02 2.01
CA ILE A 106 18.30 0.36 1.80
C ILE A 106 17.61 1.29 2.80
N SER A 107 18.32 2.30 3.29
CA SER A 107 17.72 3.28 4.20
C SER A 107 16.59 4.07 3.53
N MET A 108 15.49 4.31 4.25
CA MET A 108 14.31 5.02 3.69
C MET A 108 14.70 6.39 3.13
N LYS A 109 15.61 7.10 3.81
CA LYS A 109 16.07 8.43 3.43
C LYS A 109 16.91 8.46 2.13
N GLN A 110 17.51 7.34 1.71
CA GLN A 110 18.19 7.25 0.41
C GLN A 110 17.22 7.07 -0.76
N GLN A 111 16.05 6.48 -0.49
CA GLN A 111 15.07 6.11 -1.51
C GLN A 111 14.00 7.18 -1.71
N LEU A 112 13.65 7.92 -0.65
CA LEU A 112 12.57 8.89 -0.70
C LEU A 112 12.94 10.17 -1.45
N PRO A 113 11.98 10.79 -2.16
CA PRO A 113 12.23 12.03 -2.90
C PRO A 113 12.69 13.15 -1.97
N LYS A 114 13.85 13.75 -2.26
CA LYS A 114 14.39 14.88 -1.47
C LYS A 114 13.50 16.13 -1.51
N SER A 115 12.64 16.23 -2.52
CA SER A 115 11.70 17.34 -2.70
C SER A 115 10.52 17.30 -1.73
N GLU A 116 10.23 16.15 -1.11
CA GLU A 116 9.11 16.00 -0.19
C GLU A 116 9.62 16.06 1.26
N LEU A 117 9.23 17.12 1.97
CA LEU A 117 9.57 17.30 3.39
C LEU A 117 8.92 16.24 4.30
N LYS A 118 7.79 15.67 3.87
CA LYS A 118 7.01 14.66 4.59
C LYS A 118 6.35 13.69 3.59
N PRO A 119 7.10 12.71 3.04
CA PRO A 119 6.52 11.71 2.15
C PRO A 119 5.54 10.85 2.95
N ASN A 120 4.34 10.64 2.42
CA ASN A 120 3.39 9.71 3.03
C ASN A 120 3.74 8.28 2.60
N LEU A 121 4.08 7.44 3.57
CA LEU A 121 4.37 6.03 3.31
C LEU A 121 3.10 5.21 3.48
N THR A 122 2.92 4.18 2.67
CA THR A 122 1.85 3.21 2.82
C THR A 122 2.43 1.88 3.29
N PHE A 123 1.86 1.31 4.35
CA PHE A 123 2.14 -0.06 4.76
C PHE A 123 1.21 -1.01 4.00
N THR A 124 1.79 -1.95 3.26
CA THR A 124 1.08 -2.71 2.24
C THR A 124 1.70 -4.10 2.05
N ILE A 125 1.05 -4.95 1.26
CA ILE A 125 1.48 -6.33 0.98
C ILE A 125 2.10 -6.39 -0.41
N LEU A 126 3.35 -6.85 -0.45
CA LEU A 126 4.10 -7.10 -1.68
C LEU A 126 3.90 -8.55 -2.15
N LEU A 127 4.01 -9.52 -1.24
CA LEU A 127 3.90 -10.95 -1.56
C LEU A 127 2.58 -11.50 -1.03
N TYR A 128 1.67 -11.85 -1.94
CA TYR A 128 0.37 -12.39 -1.59
C TYR A 128 0.49 -13.89 -1.30
N PRO A 129 0.04 -14.36 -0.13
CA PRO A 129 0.12 -15.78 0.22
C PRO A 129 -0.80 -16.61 -0.70
N PRO A 130 -0.35 -17.76 -1.24
CA PRO A 130 -1.16 -18.60 -2.12
C PRO A 130 -2.49 -19.05 -1.50
N VAL A 131 -2.49 -19.22 -0.17
CA VAL A 131 -3.63 -19.71 0.61
C VAL A 131 -4.00 -18.66 1.66
N PRO A 132 -4.68 -17.56 1.27
CA PRO A 132 -4.84 -16.40 2.15
C PRO A 132 -5.73 -16.66 3.38
N TYR A 133 -6.61 -17.66 3.30
CA TYR A 133 -7.45 -18.09 4.42
C TYR A 133 -6.72 -18.95 5.46
N ALA A 134 -5.48 -19.38 5.18
CA ALA A 134 -4.65 -20.07 6.15
C ALA A 134 -4.02 -19.12 7.19
N ILE A 135 -4.14 -17.81 6.99
CA ILE A 135 -3.63 -16.80 7.94
C ILE A 135 -4.45 -16.82 9.23
N THR A 136 -3.79 -17.26 10.30
CA THR A 136 -4.40 -17.31 11.63
C THR A 136 -4.35 -15.97 12.36
N ASP A 137 -3.33 -15.14 12.08
CA ASP A 137 -3.21 -13.81 12.66
C ASP A 137 -4.31 -12.88 12.13
N GLU A 138 -5.20 -12.46 13.01
CA GLU A 138 -6.38 -11.66 12.66
C GLU A 138 -6.02 -10.31 12.03
N LYS A 139 -4.93 -9.68 12.48
CA LYS A 139 -4.53 -8.36 11.99
C LYS A 139 -3.88 -8.47 10.63
N ALA A 140 -3.01 -9.46 10.43
CA ALA A 140 -2.45 -9.73 9.12
C ALA A 140 -3.54 -10.09 8.09
N ARG A 141 -4.52 -10.92 8.48
CA ARG A 141 -5.67 -11.26 7.64
C ARG A 141 -6.49 -10.01 7.28
N ARG A 142 -6.72 -9.11 8.25
CA ARG A 142 -7.44 -7.85 8.01
C ARG A 142 -6.70 -6.94 7.02
N ILE A 143 -5.38 -6.80 7.14
CA ILE A 143 -4.58 -6.01 6.20
C ILE A 143 -4.63 -6.62 4.80
N LEU A 144 -4.56 -7.95 4.70
CA LEU A 144 -4.71 -8.65 3.42
C LEU A 144 -6.09 -8.44 2.79
N TYR A 145 -7.15 -8.55 3.59
CA TYR A 145 -8.51 -8.25 3.14
C TYR A 145 -8.63 -6.82 2.58
N GLN A 146 -8.11 -5.82 3.31
CA GLN A 146 -8.11 -4.42 2.89
C GLN A 146 -7.32 -4.21 1.58
N GLN A 147 -6.13 -4.81 1.48
CA GLN A 147 -5.32 -4.74 0.27
C GLN A 147 -6.05 -5.33 -0.94
N ILE A 148 -6.65 -6.50 -0.79
CA ILE A 148 -7.39 -7.16 -1.85
C ILE A 148 -8.59 -6.30 -2.26
N PHE A 149 -9.28 -5.68 -1.30
CA PHE A 149 -10.36 -4.76 -1.61
C PHE A 149 -9.88 -3.52 -2.38
N CYS A 150 -8.81 -2.86 -1.93
CA CYS A 150 -8.23 -1.72 -2.64
C CYS A 150 -7.87 -2.06 -4.09
N ASN A 151 -7.33 -3.26 -4.32
CA ASN A 151 -7.02 -3.75 -5.66
C ASN A 151 -8.30 -4.04 -6.46
N PHE A 152 -9.33 -4.61 -5.83
CA PHE A 152 -10.64 -4.86 -6.45
C PHE A 152 -11.29 -3.55 -6.90
N ILE A 153 -11.36 -2.52 -6.06
CA ILE A 153 -11.95 -1.22 -6.42
C ILE A 153 -11.12 -0.46 -7.47
N SER A 154 -9.83 -0.75 -7.54
CA SER A 154 -8.92 -0.17 -8.53
C SER A 154 -8.91 -0.96 -9.85
N SER A 155 -9.85 -1.89 -10.03
CA SER A 155 -9.98 -2.75 -11.22
C SER A 155 -8.73 -3.57 -11.57
N MET A 156 -7.89 -3.88 -10.57
CA MET A 156 -6.67 -4.68 -10.75
C MET A 156 -6.94 -6.17 -10.94
N TYR A 157 -8.14 -6.62 -10.56
CA TYR A 157 -8.60 -7.99 -10.76
C TYR A 157 -9.67 -8.03 -11.85
N PRO A 158 -9.42 -8.66 -13.02
CA PRO A 158 -10.49 -8.99 -13.95
C PRO A 158 -11.42 -10.01 -13.28
N VAL A 159 -12.61 -9.57 -12.92
CA VAL A 159 -13.63 -10.40 -12.29
C VAL A 159 -14.85 -10.45 -13.23
N PRO A 160 -15.46 -11.63 -13.43
CA PRO A 160 -16.72 -11.74 -14.16
C PRO A 160 -17.82 -10.87 -13.55
N THR A 161 -18.64 -10.21 -14.38
CA THR A 161 -19.69 -9.28 -13.92
C THR A 161 -20.65 -9.91 -12.91
N ASN A 162 -21.02 -11.17 -13.09
CA ASN A 162 -21.90 -11.90 -12.18
C ASN A 162 -21.30 -12.13 -10.78
N LEU A 163 -19.97 -12.16 -10.67
CA LEU A 163 -19.28 -12.36 -9.40
C LEU A 163 -19.10 -11.04 -8.63
N ILE A 164 -19.14 -9.91 -9.33
CA ILE A 164 -18.90 -8.58 -8.75
C ILE A 164 -19.98 -8.21 -7.74
N GLU A 165 -21.26 -8.45 -8.05
CA GLU A 165 -22.36 -8.18 -7.12
C GLU A 165 -22.20 -8.97 -5.82
N THR A 166 -21.87 -10.27 -5.96
CA THR A 166 -21.66 -11.18 -4.84
C THR A 166 -20.44 -10.78 -3.99
N LEU A 167 -19.31 -10.48 -4.63
CA LEU A 167 -18.11 -10.00 -3.94
C LEU A 167 -18.37 -8.68 -3.19
N SER A 168 -19.08 -7.77 -3.83
CA SER A 168 -19.44 -6.47 -3.24
C SER A 168 -20.33 -6.67 -2.01
N ALA A 169 -21.30 -7.58 -2.07
CA ALA A 169 -22.14 -7.92 -0.92
C ALA A 169 -21.32 -8.53 0.24
N TYR A 170 -20.41 -9.47 -0.03
CA TYR A 170 -19.51 -10.01 1.00
C TYR A 170 -18.60 -8.93 1.59
N PHE A 171 -18.13 -8.00 0.76
CA PHE A 171 -17.34 -6.88 1.25
C PHE A 171 -18.15 -5.99 2.19
N LEU A 172 -19.37 -5.61 1.80
CA LEU A 172 -20.25 -4.80 2.66
C LEU A 172 -20.55 -5.53 3.98
N GLN A 173 -20.82 -6.83 3.95
CA GLN A 173 -21.01 -7.63 5.17
C GLN A 173 -19.75 -7.67 6.04
N GLY A 174 -18.57 -7.86 5.44
CA GLY A 174 -17.28 -7.92 6.15
C GLY A 174 -16.81 -6.58 6.72
N CYS A 175 -17.45 -5.48 6.33
CA CYS A 175 -17.12 -4.13 6.77
C CYS A 175 -18.16 -3.58 7.75
N PHE A 176 -19.44 -3.72 7.41
CA PHE A 176 -20.55 -3.08 8.13
C PHE A 176 -21.39 -4.05 8.96
N GLU A 177 -21.15 -5.37 8.88
CA GLU A 177 -22.05 -6.38 9.45
C GLU A 177 -23.50 -6.09 9.03
N ASN A 178 -24.44 -6.02 9.97
CA ASN A 178 -25.85 -5.69 9.73
C ASN A 178 -26.16 -4.18 9.85
N LYS A 179 -25.15 -3.31 9.78
CA LYS A 179 -25.26 -1.86 9.99
C LYS A 179 -25.10 -1.03 8.71
N PHE A 180 -25.01 -1.67 7.54
CA PHE A 180 -24.89 -0.94 6.28
C PHE A 180 -26.17 -0.13 6.00
N ASP A 181 -25.97 1.12 5.63
CA ASP A 181 -27.01 2.06 5.26
C ASP A 181 -26.65 2.65 3.90
N ALA A 182 -27.40 2.31 2.86
CA ALA A 182 -27.08 2.70 1.49
C ALA A 182 -27.06 4.22 1.29
N ASP A 183 -27.84 4.97 2.07
CA ASP A 183 -27.90 6.43 1.97
C ASP A 183 -26.71 7.10 2.65
N LYS A 184 -26.27 6.55 3.80
CA LYS A 184 -25.06 7.05 4.49
C LYS A 184 -23.77 6.62 3.80
N ASN A 185 -23.80 5.51 3.07
CA ASN A 185 -22.63 4.88 2.47
C ASN A 185 -22.65 4.96 0.93
N ARG A 186 -23.22 6.02 0.35
CA ARG A 186 -23.31 6.17 -1.12
C ARG A 186 -21.94 6.17 -1.80
N ASP A 187 -20.92 6.74 -1.14
CA ASP A 187 -19.58 6.81 -1.68
C ASP A 187 -18.95 5.43 -1.89
N ILE A 188 -19.24 4.45 -1.02
CA ILE A 188 -18.61 3.13 -1.13
C ILE A 188 -19.26 2.33 -2.24
N LEU A 189 -20.59 2.45 -2.39
CA LEU A 189 -21.31 1.91 -3.52
C LEU A 189 -20.79 2.53 -4.83
N ARG A 190 -20.58 3.85 -4.87
CA ARG A 190 -20.04 4.52 -6.04
C ARG A 190 -18.64 4.00 -6.41
N LEU A 191 -17.75 3.83 -5.44
CA LEU A 191 -16.41 3.27 -5.65
C LEU A 191 -16.49 1.84 -6.19
N ILE A 192 -17.29 0.99 -5.56
CA ILE A 192 -17.52 -0.39 -6.00
C ILE A 192 -18.00 -0.40 -7.45
N ILE A 193 -18.98 0.42 -7.81
CA ILE A 193 -19.54 0.47 -9.18
C ILE A 193 -18.52 0.97 -10.19
N SER A 194 -17.73 1.99 -9.82
CA SER A 194 -16.67 2.52 -10.69
C SER A 194 -15.64 1.45 -11.04
N ALA A 195 -15.38 0.52 -10.11
CA ALA A 195 -14.45 -0.58 -10.32
C ALA A 195 -14.92 -1.61 -11.36
N VAL A 196 -16.23 -1.69 -11.60
CA VAL A 196 -16.87 -2.64 -12.52
C VAL A 196 -16.78 -2.17 -13.97
N GLY A 197 -16.47 -0.89 -14.21
CA GLY A 197 -16.33 -0.33 -15.56
C GLY A 197 -17.61 -0.44 -16.41
N LEU A 198 -18.78 -0.47 -15.78
CA LEU A 198 -20.06 -0.64 -16.47
C LEU A 198 -20.62 0.69 -16.97
N SER A 199 -21.38 0.63 -18.07
CA SER A 199 -22.10 1.77 -18.62
C SER A 199 -23.09 2.35 -17.59
N GLU A 200 -23.27 3.68 -17.61
CA GLU A 200 -24.12 4.41 -16.66
C GLU A 200 -25.56 3.86 -16.58
N GLU A 201 -26.08 3.33 -17.69
CA GLU A 201 -27.45 2.79 -17.82
C GLU A 201 -27.75 1.59 -16.91
N ASN A 202 -26.74 0.81 -16.49
CA ASN A 202 -26.93 -0.40 -15.66
C ASN A 202 -26.55 -0.21 -14.18
N THR A 203 -26.16 1.00 -13.78
CA THR A 203 -25.57 1.22 -12.44
C THR A 203 -26.57 1.08 -11.30
N ASP A 204 -27.83 1.45 -11.50
CA ASP A 204 -28.84 1.39 -10.44
C ASP A 204 -29.35 -0.02 -10.16
N GLY A 205 -29.58 -0.84 -11.20
CA GLY A 205 -29.95 -2.25 -11.01
C GLY A 205 -28.88 -3.05 -10.26
N ILE A 206 -27.60 -2.73 -10.49
CA ILE A 206 -26.48 -3.40 -9.82
C ILE A 206 -26.36 -2.95 -8.36
N LYS A 207 -26.58 -1.66 -8.07
CA LYS A 207 -26.68 -1.18 -6.67
C LYS A 207 -27.75 -1.96 -5.92
N GLU A 208 -28.94 -2.02 -6.50
CA GLU A 208 -30.07 -2.73 -5.90
C GLU A 208 -29.74 -4.19 -5.67
N LYS A 209 -29.09 -4.84 -6.66
CA LYS A 209 -28.69 -6.25 -6.53
C LYS A 209 -27.64 -6.49 -5.46
N ILE A 210 -26.64 -5.63 -5.34
CA ILE A 210 -25.63 -5.67 -4.26
C ILE A 210 -26.32 -5.54 -2.90
N ILE A 211 -27.26 -4.59 -2.76
CA ILE A 211 -27.98 -4.35 -1.51
C ILE A 211 -28.88 -5.54 -1.16
N GLU A 212 -29.55 -6.14 -2.14
CA GLU A 212 -30.34 -7.37 -1.97
C GLU A 212 -29.46 -8.51 -1.44
N LEU A 213 -28.37 -8.82 -2.14
CA LEU A 213 -27.44 -9.88 -1.74
C LEU A 213 -26.83 -9.61 -0.36
N TYR A 214 -26.50 -8.36 -0.03
CA TYR A 214 -26.02 -7.98 1.29
C TYR A 214 -27.04 -8.31 2.39
N ARG A 215 -28.33 -8.06 2.16
CA ARG A 215 -29.40 -8.38 3.15
C ARG A 215 -29.51 -9.89 3.39
N ASP A 216 -29.26 -10.71 2.37
CA ASP A 216 -29.27 -12.18 2.49
C ASP A 216 -28.10 -12.70 3.33
N LEU A 217 -27.04 -11.91 3.50
CA LEU A 217 -25.87 -12.25 4.31
C LEU A 217 -26.01 -11.89 5.79
N ASN A 218 -27.20 -11.48 6.27
CA ASN A 218 -27.40 -10.98 7.64
C ASN A 218 -27.00 -11.93 8.79
N ARG A 219 -26.85 -13.23 8.51
CA ARG A 219 -26.39 -14.27 9.45
C ARG A 219 -24.92 -14.62 9.32
N VAL A 220 -24.23 -14.05 8.34
CA VAL A 220 -22.80 -14.27 8.09
C VAL A 220 -22.00 -13.31 8.95
N ASP A 221 -21.12 -13.81 9.79
CA ASP A 221 -20.24 -12.97 10.60
C ASP A 221 -19.15 -12.30 9.77
N THR A 222 -18.59 -11.22 10.30
CA THR A 222 -17.52 -10.42 9.68
C THR A 222 -16.37 -11.27 9.15
N ARG A 223 -15.88 -12.23 9.95
CA ARG A 223 -14.73 -13.04 9.57
C ARG A 223 -15.08 -13.99 8.43
N SER A 224 -16.25 -14.64 8.48
CA SER A 224 -16.72 -15.51 7.41
C SER A 224 -16.93 -14.74 6.10
N ALA A 225 -17.50 -13.54 6.16
CA ALA A 225 -17.70 -12.69 4.99
C ALA A 225 -16.35 -12.25 4.36
N GLN A 226 -15.41 -11.78 5.19
CA GLN A 226 -14.06 -11.41 4.73
C GLN A 226 -13.33 -12.61 4.10
N ASN A 227 -13.41 -13.79 4.73
CA ASN A 227 -12.80 -15.01 4.20
C ASN A 227 -13.40 -15.40 2.85
N GLN A 228 -14.74 -15.32 2.71
CA GLN A 228 -15.41 -15.68 1.47
C GLN A 228 -15.04 -14.70 0.34
N PHE A 229 -14.99 -13.40 0.61
CA PHE A 229 -14.52 -12.39 -0.34
C PHE A 229 -13.09 -12.70 -0.83
N VAL A 230 -12.16 -12.90 0.11
CA VAL A 230 -10.75 -13.18 -0.20
C VAL A 230 -10.60 -14.50 -0.95
N HIS A 231 -11.33 -15.54 -0.54
CA HIS A 231 -11.32 -16.83 -1.19
C HIS A 231 -11.71 -16.71 -2.66
N GLN A 232 -12.81 -16.02 -2.97
CA GLN A 232 -13.30 -15.84 -4.34
C GLN A 232 -12.28 -15.09 -5.21
N ILE A 233 -11.69 -13.99 -4.71
CA ILE A 233 -10.65 -13.26 -5.46
C ILE A 233 -9.39 -14.11 -5.65
N SER A 234 -9.00 -14.92 -4.66
CA SER A 234 -7.80 -15.75 -4.74
C SER A 234 -7.86 -16.85 -5.80
N GLN A 235 -9.06 -17.18 -6.32
CA GLN A 235 -9.21 -18.10 -7.44
C GLN A 235 -8.80 -17.49 -8.79
N SER A 236 -8.63 -16.15 -8.88
CA SER A 236 -8.19 -15.50 -10.10
C SER A 236 -6.70 -15.73 -10.35
N ASN A 237 -6.32 -15.99 -11.61
CA ASN A 237 -4.92 -16.05 -12.03
C ASN A 237 -4.17 -14.73 -11.81
N THR A 238 -4.89 -13.62 -11.65
CA THR A 238 -4.34 -12.29 -11.40
C THR A 238 -4.23 -11.96 -9.91
N TYR A 239 -4.57 -12.90 -9.02
CA TYR A 239 -4.49 -12.69 -7.58
C TYR A 239 -3.05 -12.34 -7.17
N GLY A 240 -2.90 -11.20 -6.49
CA GLY A 240 -1.60 -10.68 -6.08
C GLY A 240 -0.63 -10.36 -7.23
N MET A 241 -1.14 -10.17 -8.45
CA MET A 241 -0.30 -9.96 -9.63
C MET A 241 0.28 -8.54 -9.68
N ILE A 242 1.60 -8.46 -9.65
CA ILE A 242 2.37 -7.24 -9.88
C ILE A 242 2.68 -7.16 -11.37
N HIS A 243 2.38 -6.01 -11.98
CA HIS A 243 2.53 -5.81 -13.42
C HIS A 243 3.72 -4.92 -13.73
N PHE A 244 4.44 -5.26 -14.80
CA PHE A 244 5.51 -4.46 -15.38
C PHE A 244 5.23 -4.27 -16.87
N GLU A 245 5.18 -3.02 -17.31
CA GLU A 245 5.15 -2.69 -18.72
C GLU A 245 6.57 -2.68 -19.26
N LEU A 246 6.83 -3.54 -20.24
CA LEU A 246 8.12 -3.71 -20.88
C LEU A 246 7.98 -3.54 -22.39
N LYS A 247 9.11 -3.47 -23.08
CA LYS A 247 9.17 -3.56 -24.54
C LYS A 247 9.97 -4.79 -24.95
N ASN A 248 9.44 -5.52 -25.93
CA ASN A 248 10.18 -6.64 -26.52
C ASN A 248 11.29 -6.15 -27.46
N THR A 249 12.01 -7.10 -28.04
CA THR A 249 13.07 -6.84 -29.03
C THR A 249 12.55 -6.15 -30.30
N LEU A 250 11.24 -6.20 -30.56
CA LEU A 250 10.55 -5.52 -31.66
C LEU A 250 9.97 -4.16 -31.23
N ASN A 251 10.29 -3.68 -30.02
CA ASN A 251 9.80 -2.42 -29.43
C ASN A 251 8.27 -2.39 -29.20
N GLU A 252 7.62 -3.55 -29.17
CA GLU A 252 6.20 -3.71 -28.86
C GLU A 252 5.98 -3.79 -27.35
N ALA A 253 4.90 -3.18 -26.86
CA ALA A 253 4.55 -3.23 -25.44
C ALA A 253 4.13 -4.65 -25.02
N ILE A 254 4.77 -5.16 -23.97
CA ILE A 254 4.46 -6.42 -23.31
C ILE A 254 4.21 -6.13 -21.83
N TYR A 255 3.20 -6.79 -21.27
CA TYR A 255 2.95 -6.79 -19.83
C TYR A 255 3.47 -8.09 -19.24
N LEU A 256 4.38 -7.99 -18.26
CA LEU A 256 4.75 -9.10 -17.40
C LEU A 256 3.99 -9.00 -16.08
N GLY A 257 3.34 -10.09 -15.70
CA GLY A 257 2.68 -10.28 -14.41
C GLY A 257 3.49 -11.24 -13.55
N LEU A 258 3.76 -10.88 -12.30
CA LEU A 258 4.39 -11.74 -11.30
C LEU A 258 3.41 -12.00 -10.16
N ASN A 259 3.23 -13.27 -9.80
CA ASN A 259 2.52 -13.65 -8.58
C ASN A 259 3.06 -14.98 -8.02
N HIS A 260 2.36 -15.51 -7.01
CA HIS A 260 2.72 -16.77 -6.37
C HIS A 260 2.70 -18.00 -7.32
N ASN A 261 2.04 -17.91 -8.48
CA ASN A 261 2.02 -18.96 -9.49
C ASN A 261 3.16 -18.82 -10.53
N GLY A 262 3.95 -17.75 -10.47
CA GLY A 262 5.11 -17.53 -11.35
C GLY A 262 4.99 -16.28 -12.22
N ILE A 263 5.57 -16.35 -13.42
CA ILE A 263 5.66 -15.26 -14.39
C ILE A 263 4.65 -15.48 -15.52
N HIS A 264 3.85 -14.47 -15.81
CA HIS A 264 2.85 -14.46 -16.88
C HIS A 264 3.20 -13.35 -17.86
N SER A 265 3.17 -13.63 -19.16
CA SER A 265 3.36 -12.59 -20.19
C SER A 265 2.08 -12.40 -21.00
N ARG A 266 1.76 -11.13 -21.30
CA ARG A 266 0.66 -10.74 -22.20
C ARG A 266 1.15 -9.72 -23.22
N SER A 267 0.98 -10.03 -24.50
CA SER A 267 1.16 -9.09 -25.60
C SER A 267 -0.19 -8.47 -25.97
N LEU A 268 -0.24 -7.16 -26.22
CA LEU A 268 -1.48 -6.49 -26.65
C LEU A 268 -2.04 -7.04 -27.99
N LEU A 269 -1.23 -7.73 -28.78
CA LEU A 269 -1.62 -8.32 -30.08
C LEU A 269 -2.25 -9.72 -29.96
N ARG A 270 -2.11 -10.40 -28.81
CA ARG A 270 -2.66 -11.73 -28.56
C ARG A 270 -3.30 -11.74 -27.18
N ASN A 271 -4.63 -11.76 -27.12
CA ASN A 271 -5.45 -11.61 -25.91
C ASN A 271 -5.34 -12.77 -24.87
N GLU A 272 -4.22 -13.47 -24.80
CA GLU A 272 -4.02 -14.62 -23.93
C GLU A 272 -2.76 -14.45 -23.07
N PHE A 273 -2.89 -14.76 -21.78
CA PHE A 273 -1.75 -14.92 -20.88
C PHE A 273 -1.12 -16.29 -21.15
N LYS A 274 0.19 -16.30 -21.46
CA LYS A 274 0.96 -17.55 -21.47
C LYS A 274 1.76 -17.62 -20.17
N LEU A 275 1.66 -18.76 -19.50
CA LEU A 275 2.65 -19.17 -18.51
C LEU A 275 3.96 -19.41 -19.24
N GLU A 276 4.99 -18.65 -18.90
CA GLU A 276 6.35 -18.95 -19.35
C GLU A 276 6.95 -19.93 -18.35
N ALA A 277 7.25 -21.13 -18.85
CA ALA A 277 7.91 -22.21 -18.10
C ALA A 277 9.42 -22.01 -18.05
#